data_AF-A0A438CQI9-F1
#
_entry.id   AF-A0A438CQI9-F1
#
_cell.length_a   1.000
_cell.length_b   1.000
_cell.length_c   1.000
_cell.angle_alpha   90.00
_cell.angle_beta   90.00
_cell.angle_gamma   90.00
#
_symmetry.space_group_name_H-M   'P 1'
#
loop_
_entity.id
_entity.type
_entity.pdbx_description
1 polymer ?
#
loop_
_entity_poly.entity_id
_entity_poly.type
_entity_poly.pdbx_seq_one_letter_code
_entity_poly.pdbx_strand_id
1 'polypeptide(L)' 'MPELVNEKDSCGRSPLHYAAASGALALVDHLLQLKPSNGSFLDNNLATPAHMAAENGH' A
#
# COMPACT_ATOMS: atom_id res chain seq x y z
N MET A 1 -6.85 14.01 -5.64
CA MET A 1 -6.31 13.78 -6.99
C MET A 1 -6.05 12.28 -7.13
N PRO A 2 -6.80 11.56 -7.98
CA PRO A 2 -6.82 10.09 -7.99
C PRO A 2 -5.55 9.42 -8.57
N GLU A 3 -4.62 10.19 -9.16
CA GLU A 3 -3.38 9.62 -9.74
C GLU A 3 -2.35 9.20 -8.68
N LEU A 4 -2.28 9.91 -7.55
CA LEU A 4 -1.27 9.65 -6.50
C LEU A 4 -1.41 8.25 -5.88
N VAL A 5 -2.60 7.65 -5.94
CA VAL A 5 -2.90 6.33 -5.37
C VAL A 5 -2.02 5.23 -6.01
N ASN A 6 -1.60 5.44 -7.27
CA ASN A 6 -0.77 4.52 -8.03
C ASN A 6 0.72 4.90 -8.02
N GLU A 7 1.06 6.09 -7.54
CA GLU A 7 2.45 6.53 -7.53
C GLU A 7 3.26 5.68 -6.56
N LYS A 8 4.47 5.35 -7.00
CA LYS A 8 5.46 4.66 -6.19
C LYS A 8 6.58 5.62 -5.88
N ASP A 9 7.06 5.58 -4.66
CA ASP A 9 8.26 6.30 -4.28
C ASP A 9 9.53 5.64 -4.86
N SER A 10 10.70 6.16 -4.50
CA SER A 10 12.00 5.59 -4.89
C SER A 10 12.21 4.15 -4.41
N CYS A 11 11.48 3.70 -3.40
CA CYS A 11 11.51 2.35 -2.86
C CYS A 11 10.48 1.42 -3.53
N GLY A 12 9.72 1.90 -4.51
CA GLY A 12 8.66 1.12 -5.16
C GLY A 12 7.37 1.04 -4.33
N ARG A 13 7.28 1.78 -3.22
CA ARG A 13 6.16 1.75 -2.28
C ARG A 13 5.08 2.72 -2.71
N SER A 14 3.86 2.21 -2.79
CA SER A 14 2.65 3.01 -3.01
C SER A 14 2.08 3.54 -1.69
N PRO A 15 1.15 4.51 -1.72
CA PRO A 15 0.43 4.94 -0.51
C PRO A 15 -0.21 3.78 0.27
N LEU A 16 -0.61 2.71 -0.42
CA LEU A 16 -1.18 1.53 0.20
C LEU A 16 -0.16 0.76 1.04
N HIS A 17 1.12 0.73 0.66
CA HIS A 17 2.18 0.12 1.45
C HIS A 17 2.32 0.81 2.81
N TYR A 18 2.30 2.14 2.83
CA TYR A 18 2.37 2.92 4.06
C TYR A 18 1.10 2.78 4.91
N ALA A 19 -0.08 2.80 4.28
CA ALA A 19 -1.34 2.59 4.98
C ALA A 19 -1.37 1.22 5.68
N ALA A 20 -0.93 0.17 4.99
CA ALA A 20 -0.82 -1.18 5.55
C ALA A 20 0.23 -1.27 6.66
N ALA A 21 1.42 -0.68 6.47
CA ALA A 21 2.46 -0.61 7.49
C ALA A 21 2.02 0.13 8.77
N SER A 22 1.11 1.10 8.64
CA SER A 22 0.56 1.87 9.77
C SER A 22 -0.64 1.21 10.46
N GLY A 23 -1.16 0.09 9.92
CA GLY A 23 -2.37 -0.55 10.44
C GLY A 23 -3.65 0.28 10.22
N ALA A 24 -3.62 1.29 9.35
CA ALA A 24 -4.73 2.18 9.10
C ALA A 24 -5.79 1.52 8.19
N LEU A 25 -6.56 0.58 8.74
CA LEU A 25 -7.57 -0.20 8.01
C LEU A 25 -8.54 0.67 7.18
N ALA A 26 -9.04 1.77 7.76
CA ALA A 26 -9.94 2.69 7.06
C ALA A 26 -9.28 3.34 5.83
N LEU A 27 -7.97 3.62 5.90
CA LEU A 27 -7.21 4.17 4.78
C LEU A 27 -6.90 3.10 3.74
N VAL A 28 -6.59 1.88 4.17
CA VAL A 28 -6.41 0.70 3.30
C VAL A 28 -7.68 0.44 2.49
N ASP A 29 -8.84 0.40 3.15
CA ASP A 29 -10.14 0.20 2.49
C ASP A 29 -10.43 1.32 1.49
N HIS A 30 -10.19 2.58 1.88
CA HIS A 30 -10.43 3.72 0.99
C HIS A 30 -9.53 3.67 -0.26
N LEU A 31 -8.25 3.35 -0.11
CA LEU A 31 -7.30 3.24 -1.22
C LEU A 31 -7.63 2.04 -2.14
N LEU A 32 -8.06 0.92 -1.57
CA LEU A 32 -8.51 -0.25 -2.34
C LEU A 32 -9.83 -0.01 -3.08
N GLN A 33 -10.75 0.75 -2.51
CA GLN A 33 -11.97 1.17 -3.21
C GLN A 33 -11.67 2.05 -4.43
N LEU A 34 -10.65 2.92 -4.33
CA LEU A 34 -10.21 3.74 -5.45
C LEU A 34 -9.49 2.91 -6.52
N LYS A 35 -8.57 2.03 -6.12
CA LYS A 35 -7.79 1.16 -7.02
C LYS A 35 -7.51 -0.21 -6.38
N PRO A 36 -8.36 -1.22 -6.62
CA PRO A 36 -8.18 -2.56 -6.06
C PRO A 36 -6.88 -3.24 -6.50
N SER A 37 -6.40 -2.93 -7.72
CA SER A 37 -5.16 -3.47 -8.30
C SER A 37 -3.91 -3.16 -7.49
N ASN A 38 -3.96 -2.18 -6.58
CA ASN A 38 -2.79 -1.74 -5.83
C ASN A 38 -2.46 -2.69 -4.67
N GLY A 39 -3.42 -3.52 -4.26
CA GLY A 39 -3.20 -4.54 -3.21
C GLY A 39 -2.13 -5.57 -3.57
N SER A 40 -1.83 -5.73 -4.86
CA SER A 40 -0.79 -6.63 -5.37
C SER A 40 0.47 -5.90 -5.84
N PHE A 41 0.59 -4.59 -5.61
CA PHE A 41 1.81 -3.87 -5.97
C PHE A 41 2.97 -4.38 -5.14
N LEU A 42 4.09 -4.60 -5.81
CA LEU A 42 5.36 -4.93 -5.19
C LEU A 42 6.21 -3.67 -5.05
N ASP A 43 6.85 -3.54 -3.90
CA ASP A 43 7.97 -2.65 -3.69
C ASP A 43 9.29 -3.24 -4.24
N ASN A 44 10.41 -2.53 -4.06
CA ASN A 44 11.71 -2.98 -4.56
C ASN A 44 12.24 -4.25 -3.88
N ASN A 45 11.69 -4.62 -2.72
CA ASN A 45 12.02 -5.84 -2.00
C ASN A 45 11.05 -6.99 -2.33
N LEU A 46 10.20 -6.82 -3.34
CA LEU A 46 9.12 -7.74 -3.68
C LEU A 46 8.10 -7.92 -2.52
N ALA A 47 8.00 -6.93 -1.64
CA ALA A 47 7.00 -6.90 -0.59
C ALA A 47 5.71 -6.27 -1.11
N THR A 48 4.57 -6.84 -0.72
CA THR A 48 3.25 -6.24 -0.95
C THR A 48 2.86 -5.37 0.24
N PRO A 49 1.81 -4.53 0.13
CA PRO A 49 1.27 -3.83 1.30
C PRO A 49 0.95 -4.77 2.47
N ALA A 50 0.42 -5.96 2.19
CA ALA A 50 0.13 -6.96 3.21
C ALA A 50 1.39 -7.50 3.91
N HIS A 51 2.52 -7.63 3.19
CA HIS A 51 3.79 -7.99 3.83
C HIS A 51 4.23 -6.92 4.83
N MET A 52 4.08 -5.63 4.47
CA MET A 52 4.44 -4.54 5.38
C MET A 52 3.52 -4.45 6.61
N ALA A 53 2.23 -4.75 6.48
CA ALA A 53 1.33 -4.88 7.63
C ALA A 53 1.83 -5.97 8.58
N ALA A 54 2.09 -7.17 8.05
CA ALA A 54 2.59 -8.29 8.84
C ALA A 54 3.96 -8.01 9.49
N GLU A 55 4.88 -7.34 8.78
CA GLU A 55 6.19 -6.93 9.31
C GLU A 55 6.06 -5.95 10.49
N ASN A 56 5.06 -5.07 10.45
CA ASN A 56 4.79 -4.08 11.51
C ASN A 56 3.83 -4.59 12.60
N GLY A 57 3.33 -5.83 12.50
CA GLY A 57 2.45 -6.44 13.49
C GLY A 57 0.97 -6.04 13.37
N HIS A 58 0.52 -5.74 12.16
CA HIS A 58 -0.87 -5.42 11.80
C HIS A 58 -1.47 -6.49 10.88
#